data_AF-A0AAU2DJI3-F1
#
_entry.id   AF-A0AAU2DJI3-F1
#
_cell.length_a   1.000
_cell.length_b   1.000
_cell.length_c   1.000
_cell.angle_alpha   90.00
_cell.angle_beta   90.00
_cell.angle_gamma   90.00
#
_symmetry.space_group_name_H-M   'P 1'
#
loop_
_entity.id
_entity.type
_entity.pdbx_description
1 polymer ?
#
loop_
_entity_poly.entity_id
_entity_poly.type
_entity_poly.pdbx_seq_one_letter_code
_entity_poly.pdbx_strand_id
1 'polypeptide(L)'
;MNEPAEGLTLGAVSDLIGRKILTDTVRISRDGEPVFNPDTGQYEPGPPVIIYEGHGGIFPNGDPGIVLHLEGQAYVDDSTSKYKLITPLDAPVASRADTVSVVNAADPAAVGRTWRVLDVGQTSTLAVVRTTFLDQNTQSSTSGGTS
;
A
#
# COMPACT_ATOMS: atom_id res chain seq x y z
N MET A 1 -40.14 20.32 18.83
CA MET A 1 -38.74 20.82 18.83
C MET A 1 -37.90 19.58 18.66
N ASN A 2 -37.52 19.24 17.42
CA ASN A 2 -36.70 18.06 17.15
C ASN A 2 -35.25 18.48 17.42
N GLU A 3 -34.63 17.92 18.46
CA GLU A 3 -33.18 17.94 18.52
C GLU A 3 -32.65 17.14 17.33
N PRO A 4 -31.73 17.69 16.51
CA PRO A 4 -31.02 16.85 15.57
C PRO A 4 -30.24 15.83 16.42
N ALA A 5 -30.51 14.54 16.22
CA ALA A 5 -29.66 13.49 16.75
C ALA A 5 -28.21 13.85 16.40
N GLU A 6 -27.34 13.90 17.39
CA GLU A 6 -25.92 14.21 17.27
C GLU A 6 -25.29 13.19 16.31
N GLY A 7 -25.37 13.51 15.01
CA GLY A 7 -25.11 12.57 13.93
C GLY A 7 -23.61 12.34 13.79
N LEU A 8 -23.23 11.16 13.32
CA LEU A 8 -21.85 10.83 12.93
C LEU A 8 -21.33 11.90 11.95
N THR A 9 -20.51 12.82 12.45
CA THR A 9 -19.85 13.83 11.59
C THR A 9 -18.71 13.17 10.81
N LEU A 10 -18.37 13.74 9.66
CA LEU A 10 -17.23 13.25 8.88
C LEU A 10 -15.93 13.27 9.68
N GLY A 11 -15.72 14.31 10.51
CA GLY A 11 -14.58 14.39 11.41
C GLY A 11 -14.54 13.27 12.45
N ALA A 12 -15.69 12.96 13.07
CA ALA A 12 -15.77 11.84 14.02
C ALA A 12 -15.49 10.48 13.37
N VAL A 13 -15.90 10.31 12.10
CA VAL A 13 -15.60 9.09 11.32
C VAL A 13 -14.11 9.03 10.98
N SER A 14 -13.49 10.12 10.54
CA SER A 14 -12.04 10.18 10.28
C SER A 14 -11.22 9.85 11.53
N ASP A 15 -11.56 10.42 12.68
CA ASP A 15 -10.90 10.17 13.96
C ASP A 15 -11.06 8.72 14.42
N LEU A 16 -12.23 8.11 14.16
CA LEU A 16 -12.47 6.71 14.47
C LEU A 16 -11.62 5.80 13.59
N ILE A 17 -11.57 6.07 12.28
CA ILE A 17 -10.78 5.30 11.32
C ILE A 17 -9.29 5.39 11.65
N GLY A 18 -8.77 6.59 11.93
CA GLY A 18 -7.37 6.77 12.30
C GLY A 18 -6.99 5.98 13.56
N ARG A 19 -7.88 5.93 14.56
CA ARG A 19 -7.59 5.23 15.84
C ARG A 19 -7.84 3.74 15.84
N LYS A 20 -8.75 3.23 14.99
CA LYS A 20 -9.23 1.84 15.06
C LYS A 20 -8.92 1.00 13.83
N ILE A 21 -8.66 1.62 12.68
CA ILE A 21 -8.41 0.93 11.42
C ILE A 21 -6.98 1.17 10.94
N LEU A 22 -6.49 2.41 11.01
CA LEU A 22 -5.15 2.81 10.58
C LEU A 22 -4.16 2.80 11.75
N THR A 23 -4.12 1.69 12.49
CA THR A 23 -3.31 1.56 13.70
C THR A 23 -1.83 1.38 13.41
N ASP A 24 -1.49 0.98 12.19
CA ASP A 24 -0.12 0.70 11.79
C ASP A 24 0.55 1.96 11.26
N THR A 25 1.89 1.99 11.33
CA THR A 25 2.72 3.01 10.68
C THR A 25 3.30 2.42 9.40
N VAL A 26 2.95 3.02 8.27
CA VAL A 26 3.48 2.66 6.96
C VAL A 26 4.44 3.74 6.47
N ARG A 27 5.42 3.34 5.68
CA ARG A 27 6.33 4.23 4.96
C ARG A 27 6.15 4.02 3.47
N ILE A 28 6.01 5.11 2.73
CA ILE A 28 6.06 5.15 1.27
C ILE A 28 7.40 5.79 0.90
N SER A 29 8.22 5.06 0.15
CA SER A 29 9.51 5.53 -0.33
C SER A 29 9.60 5.43 -1.84
N ARG A 30 10.31 6.38 -2.43
CA ARG A 30 10.65 6.39 -3.85
C ARG A 30 12.16 6.23 -3.99
N ASP A 31 12.59 5.49 -5.00
CA ASP A 31 14.02 5.40 -5.33
C ASP A 31 14.58 6.80 -5.60
N GLY A 32 15.75 7.09 -5.03
CA GLY A 32 16.44 8.37 -5.25
C GLY A 32 16.95 8.48 -6.68
N GLU A 33 17.17 9.72 -7.14
CA GLU A 33 17.81 9.94 -8.43
C GLU A 33 19.20 9.27 -8.48
N PRO A 34 19.58 8.61 -9.58
CA PRO A 34 20.89 8.00 -9.69
C PRO A 34 22.01 9.01 -9.46
N VAL A 35 22.94 8.69 -8.58
CA VAL A 35 24.10 9.51 -8.25
C VAL A 35 25.31 8.93 -8.96
N PHE A 36 26.04 9.78 -9.69
CA PHE A 36 27.28 9.36 -10.33
C PHE A 36 28.38 9.12 -9.29
N ASN A 37 28.93 7.92 -9.26
CA ASN A 37 30.09 7.58 -8.43
C ASN A 37 31.38 7.78 -9.25
N PRO A 38 32.24 8.77 -8.90
CA PRO A 38 33.46 9.05 -9.63
C PRO A 38 34.54 7.98 -9.48
N ASP A 39 34.49 7.16 -8.42
CA ASP A 39 35.47 6.11 -8.17
C ASP A 39 35.20 4.86 -9.02
N THR A 40 33.94 4.57 -9.31
CA THR A 40 33.51 3.42 -10.14
C THR A 40 33.19 3.82 -11.57
N GLY A 41 32.96 5.11 -11.84
CA GLY A 41 32.54 5.62 -13.15
C GLY A 41 31.11 5.23 -13.53
N GLN A 42 30.30 4.77 -12.58
CA GLN A 42 28.94 4.29 -12.80
C GLN A 42 27.92 5.14 -12.04
N TYR A 43 26.67 5.15 -12.53
CA TYR A 43 25.55 5.71 -11.78
C TYR A 43 25.03 4.65 -10.80
N GLU A 44 24.99 5.02 -9.53
CA GLU A 44 24.45 4.17 -8.47
C GLU A 44 23.06 4.68 -8.07
N PRO A 45 22.13 3.79 -7.66
CA PRO A 45 20.84 4.22 -7.14
C PRO A 45 21.02 5.22 -5.99
N GLY A 46 20.37 6.38 -6.09
CA GLY A 46 20.38 7.35 -5.01
C GLY A 46 19.68 6.81 -3.76
N PRO A 47 19.97 7.39 -2.58
CA PRO A 47 19.27 7.01 -1.37
C PRO A 47 17.76 7.22 -1.53
N PRO A 48 16.92 6.27 -1.07
CA PRO A 48 15.47 6.38 -1.24
C PRO A 48 14.93 7.60 -0.50
N VAL A 49 13.99 8.29 -1.13
CA VAL A 49 13.29 9.46 -0.57
C VAL A 49 12.01 8.99 0.11
N ILE A 50 11.82 9.37 1.36
CA ILE A 50 10.57 9.11 2.09
C ILE A 50 9.52 10.12 1.62
N ILE A 51 8.47 9.61 0.99
CA ILE A 51 7.32 10.40 0.52
C ILE A 51 6.30 10.58 1.63
N TYR A 52 6.10 9.53 2.43
CA TYR A 52 5.16 9.52 3.54
C TYR A 52 5.62 8.55 4.61
N GLU A 53 5.46 8.92 5.87
CA GLU A 53 5.56 8.01 7.01
C GLU A 53 4.48 8.40 8.01
N GLY A 54 3.59 7.47 8.34
CA GLY A 54 2.47 7.76 9.22
C GLY A 54 1.43 6.65 9.22
N HIS A 55 0.25 6.99 9.75
CA HIS A 55 -0.86 6.05 9.88
C HIS A 55 -1.27 5.46 8.54
N GLY A 56 -1.39 4.14 8.49
CA GLY A 56 -1.89 3.44 7.33
C GLY A 56 -2.33 2.02 7.67
N GLY A 57 -2.90 1.34 6.70
CA GLY A 57 -3.26 -0.06 6.83
C GLY A 57 -3.15 -0.76 5.48
N ILE A 58 -2.57 -1.97 5.49
CA ILE A 58 -2.47 -2.81 4.30
C ILE A 58 -3.42 -3.98 4.46
N PHE A 59 -4.32 -4.14 3.49
CA PHE A 59 -5.35 -5.17 3.51
C PHE A 59 -5.22 -6.04 2.26
N PRO A 60 -5.49 -7.35 2.32
CA PRO A 60 -5.66 -8.15 1.12
C PRO A 60 -6.86 -7.62 0.30
N ASN A 61 -6.71 -7.62 -1.02
CA ASN A 61 -7.74 -7.20 -1.95
C ASN A 61 -8.68 -8.38 -2.26
N GLY A 62 -9.46 -8.80 -1.26
CA GLY A 62 -10.42 -9.92 -1.35
C GLY A 62 -9.78 -11.31 -1.47
N ASP A 63 -10.46 -12.32 -0.94
CA ASP A 63 -10.23 -13.72 -1.35
C ASP A 63 -10.74 -13.91 -2.80
N PRO A 64 -10.21 -14.89 -3.57
CA PRO A 64 -10.72 -15.16 -4.91
C PRO A 64 -12.23 -15.41 -4.83
N GLY A 65 -13.01 -14.46 -5.35
CA GLY A 65 -14.44 -14.67 -5.53
C GLY A 65 -14.63 -15.96 -6.33
N ILE A 66 -15.61 -16.78 -5.96
CA ILE A 66 -16.01 -17.94 -6.75
C ILE A 66 -16.19 -17.49 -8.20
N VAL A 67 -15.21 -17.82 -9.04
CA VAL A 67 -15.30 -17.60 -10.48
C VAL A 67 -16.14 -18.75 -10.99
N LEU A 68 -17.44 -18.52 -11.17
CA LEU A 68 -18.29 -19.47 -11.89
C LEU A 68 -17.81 -19.49 -13.34
N HIS A 69 -17.03 -20.50 -13.70
CA HIS A 69 -16.55 -20.69 -15.06
C HIS A 69 -17.70 -21.27 -15.91
N LEU A 70 -18.08 -20.56 -16.98
CA LEU A 70 -18.74 -21.18 -18.12
C LEU A 70 -17.63 -21.57 -19.12
N GLU A 71 -17.64 -22.82 -19.57
CA GLU A 71 -16.67 -23.32 -20.55
C GLU A 71 -16.67 -22.46 -21.83
N GLY A 72 -15.50 -21.94 -22.22
CA GLY A 72 -15.28 -21.27 -23.51
C GLY A 72 -14.87 -19.78 -23.46
N GLN A 73 -14.73 -19.16 -22.29
CA GLN A 73 -14.23 -17.78 -22.19
C GLN A 73 -12.70 -17.73 -22.10
N ALA A 74 -12.09 -16.79 -22.85
CA ALA A 74 -10.66 -16.56 -22.84
C ALA A 74 -10.19 -16.08 -21.47
N TYR A 75 -9.07 -16.61 -21.01
CA TYR A 75 -8.39 -16.16 -19.79
C TYR A 75 -8.10 -14.65 -19.90
N VAL A 76 -8.80 -13.85 -19.10
CA VAL A 76 -8.36 -12.48 -18.83
C VAL A 76 -7.36 -12.64 -17.70
N ASP A 77 -6.08 -12.40 -17.99
CA ASP A 77 -5.04 -12.25 -16.98
C ASP A 77 -5.40 -11.02 -16.15
N ASP A 78 -6.21 -11.27 -15.12
CA ASP A 78 -6.65 -10.26 -14.18
C ASP A 78 -5.39 -9.87 -13.41
N SER A 79 -4.86 -8.67 -13.71
CA SER A 79 -3.72 -8.08 -13.02
C SER A 79 -4.13 -7.78 -11.59
N THR A 80 -4.24 -8.83 -10.79
CA THR A 80 -4.92 -8.84 -9.49
C THR A 80 -3.96 -8.27 -8.47
N SER A 81 -4.00 -6.94 -8.32
CA SER A 81 -3.37 -6.27 -7.19
C SER A 81 -3.85 -6.95 -5.91
N LYS A 82 -2.99 -7.75 -5.27
CA LYS A 82 -3.36 -8.66 -4.17
C LYS A 82 -3.59 -7.92 -2.87
N TYR A 83 -3.11 -6.69 -2.77
CA TYR A 83 -3.19 -5.87 -1.57
C TYR A 83 -3.68 -4.47 -1.91
N LYS A 84 -4.27 -3.82 -0.91
CA LYS A 84 -4.65 -2.41 -0.94
C LYS A 84 -4.07 -1.72 0.29
N LEU A 85 -3.44 -0.58 0.07
CA LEU A 85 -3.03 0.36 1.09
C LEU A 85 -4.17 1.36 1.31
N ILE A 86 -4.49 1.61 2.58
CA ILE A 86 -5.37 2.67 3.01
C ILE A 86 -4.53 3.70 3.78
N THR A 87 -4.61 4.97 3.37
CA THR A 87 -4.00 6.10 4.08
C THR A 87 -5.02 7.20 4.35
N PRO A 88 -4.77 8.08 5.33
CA PRO A 88 -5.52 9.32 5.51
C PRO A 88 -5.53 10.18 4.23
N LEU A 89 -6.55 11.04 4.06
CA LEU A 89 -6.68 11.86 2.85
C LEU A 89 -5.57 12.91 2.66
N ASP A 90 -4.99 13.38 3.77
CA ASP A 90 -3.86 14.30 3.81
C ASP A 90 -2.52 13.63 3.50
N ALA A 91 -2.47 12.29 3.48
CA ALA A 91 -1.31 11.57 2.98
C ALA A 91 -1.13 11.83 1.45
N PRO A 92 0.12 12.09 1.00
CA PRO A 92 0.42 12.28 -0.41
C PRO A 92 -0.06 11.11 -1.29
N VAL A 93 -0.35 11.40 -2.55
CA VAL A 93 -0.71 10.36 -3.53
C VAL A 93 0.54 9.54 -3.85
N ALA A 94 0.50 8.26 -3.50
CA ALA A 94 1.52 7.30 -3.89
C ALA A 94 1.56 7.18 -5.42
N SER A 95 2.77 7.18 -5.98
CA SER A 95 2.99 7.01 -7.41
C SER A 95 3.33 5.57 -7.74
N ARG A 96 3.09 5.18 -9.00
CA ARG A 96 3.49 3.86 -9.49
C ARG A 96 4.99 3.65 -9.28
N ALA A 97 5.34 2.43 -8.89
CA ALA A 97 6.70 2.02 -8.50
C ALA A 97 7.25 2.58 -7.18
N ASP A 98 6.48 3.40 -6.44
CA ASP A 98 6.81 3.64 -5.04
C ASP A 98 6.78 2.32 -4.26
N THR A 99 7.66 2.21 -3.27
CA THR A 99 7.73 1.08 -2.36
C THR A 99 7.01 1.44 -1.07
N VAL A 100 6.15 0.54 -0.60
CA VAL A 100 5.45 0.65 0.68
C VAL A 100 6.03 -0.37 1.65
N SER A 101 6.30 0.04 2.89
CA SER A 101 6.72 -0.86 3.96
C SER A 101 5.98 -0.59 5.27
N VAL A 102 5.85 -1.62 6.10
CA VAL A 102 5.30 -1.49 7.46
C VAL A 102 6.46 -1.24 8.43
N VAL A 103 6.43 -0.09 9.10
CA VAL A 103 7.45 0.34 10.06
C VAL A 103 7.06 -0.05 11.48
N ASN A 104 5.76 0.02 11.80
CA ASN A 104 5.22 -0.37 13.10
C ASN A 104 3.83 -0.96 12.90
N ALA A 105 3.51 -2.06 13.58
CA ALA A 105 2.20 -2.68 13.52
C ALA A 105 1.90 -3.41 14.82
N ALA A 106 0.61 -3.59 15.10
CA ALA A 106 0.18 -4.41 16.24
C ALA A 106 0.58 -5.89 16.09
N ASP A 107 0.62 -6.39 14.85
CA ASP A 107 1.21 -7.68 14.49
C ASP A 107 2.70 -7.50 14.12
N PRO A 108 3.64 -7.96 14.95
CA PRO A 108 5.07 -7.84 14.67
C PRO A 108 5.50 -8.57 13.38
N ALA A 109 4.74 -9.59 12.93
CA ALA A 109 5.07 -10.35 11.72
C ALA A 109 4.83 -9.55 10.42
N ALA A 110 4.11 -8.42 10.50
CA ALA A 110 3.89 -7.51 9.39
C ALA A 110 5.06 -6.54 9.19
N VAL A 111 5.81 -6.21 10.25
CA VAL A 111 6.91 -5.23 10.22
C VAL A 111 8.01 -5.68 9.25
N GLY A 112 8.48 -4.75 8.42
CA GLY A 112 9.54 -5.00 7.43
C GLY A 112 9.07 -5.66 6.13
N ARG A 113 7.80 -6.09 6.02
CA ARG A 113 7.24 -6.49 4.72
C ARG A 113 7.19 -5.30 3.77
N THR A 114 7.36 -5.58 2.49
CA THR A 114 7.36 -4.55 1.45
C THR A 114 6.43 -4.91 0.29
N TRP A 115 5.87 -3.86 -0.30
CA TRP A 115 4.97 -3.93 -1.44
C TRP A 115 5.34 -2.88 -2.47
N ARG A 116 5.00 -3.15 -3.73
CA ARG A 116 5.14 -2.21 -4.83
C ARG A 116 3.78 -1.61 -5.19
N VAL A 117 3.74 -0.28 -5.38
CA VAL A 117 2.54 0.41 -5.87
C VAL A 117 2.33 0.08 -7.35
N LEU A 118 1.17 -0.53 -7.65
CA LEU A 118 0.79 -0.93 -9.00
C LEU A 118 0.02 0.16 -9.75
N ASP A 119 -0.91 0.82 -9.06
CA ASP A 119 -1.75 1.88 -9.61
C ASP A 119 -1.77 3.11 -8.70
N VAL A 120 -1.86 4.29 -9.31
CA VAL A 120 -1.92 5.56 -8.59
C VAL A 120 -3.23 5.63 -7.83
N GLY A 121 -3.16 5.97 -6.54
CA GLY A 121 -4.28 5.78 -5.61
C GLY A 121 -5.61 6.29 -6.16
N GLN A 122 -6.58 5.38 -6.31
CA GLN A 122 -7.94 5.79 -6.58
C GLN A 122 -8.47 6.53 -5.34
N THR A 123 -9.07 7.69 -5.56
CA THR A 123 -9.91 8.29 -4.52
C THR A 123 -11.14 7.41 -4.41
N SER A 124 -11.09 6.44 -3.49
CA SER A 124 -12.23 5.59 -3.17
C SER A 124 -13.39 6.47 -2.73
N THR A 125 -14.63 6.06 -3.02
CA THR A 125 -15.88 6.78 -2.70
C THR A 125 -16.09 7.01 -1.19
N LEU A 126 -15.17 6.54 -0.33
CA LEU A 126 -15.09 6.87 1.08
C LEU A 126 -14.40 8.24 1.26
N ALA A 127 -15.18 9.27 1.60
CA ALA A 127 -14.75 10.66 1.77
C ALA A 127 -13.73 10.92 2.92
N VAL A 128 -13.03 9.90 3.41
CA VAL A 128 -12.18 9.92 4.62
C VAL A 128 -10.82 9.26 4.43
N VAL A 129 -10.64 8.43 3.39
CA VAL A 129 -9.37 7.71 3.17
C VAL A 129 -9.02 7.61 1.69
N ARG A 130 -7.73 7.45 1.41
CA ARG A 130 -7.19 7.13 0.09
C ARG A 130 -6.94 5.63 -0.02
N THR A 131 -7.16 5.04 -1.19
CA THR A 131 -6.88 3.62 -1.45
C THR A 131 -5.88 3.49 -2.59
N THR A 132 -4.80 2.74 -2.38
CA THR A 132 -3.74 2.49 -3.35
C THR A 132 -3.55 1.00 -3.54
N PHE A 133 -3.48 0.52 -4.78
CA PHE A 133 -3.32 -0.90 -5.07
C PHE A 133 -1.85 -1.34 -5.07
N LEU A 134 -1.60 -2.50 -4.47
CA LEU A 134 -0.28 -3.00 -4.12
C LEU A 134 -0.06 -4.45 -4.59
N ASP A 135 1.18 -4.77 -4.92
CA ASP A 135 1.69 -6.14 -5.04
C ASP A 135 2.77 -6.42 -3.99
N GLN A 136 2.77 -7.60 -3.39
CA GLN A 136 3.74 -7.93 -2.36
C GLN A 136 5.05 -8.40 -2.98
N ASN A 137 6.17 -7.84 -2.54
CA ASN A 137 7.47 -8.36 -2.92
C ASN A 137 7.67 -9.70 -2.19
N THR A 138 7.61 -10.82 -2.93
CA THR A 138 8.03 -12.12 -2.40
C THR A 138 9.55 -12.12 -2.29
N GLN A 139 10.09 -12.35 -1.09
CA GLN A 139 11.53 -12.55 -0.93
C GLN A 139 11.96 -13.71 -1.84
N SER A 140 12.92 -13.45 -2.74
CA SER A 140 13.57 -14.50 -3.52
C SER A 140 14.22 -15.46 -2.54
N SER A 141 13.63 -16.63 -2.32
CA SER A 141 14.34 -17.73 -1.68
C SER A 141 15.48 -18.14 -2.61
N THR A 142 16.70 -17.69 -2.33
CA THR A 142 17.91 -18.21 -2.94
C THR A 142 17.94 -19.71 -2.66
N SER A 143 17.48 -20.52 -3.60
CA SER A 143 17.68 -21.96 -3.56
C SER A 143 19.18 -22.20 -3.75
N GLY A 144 19.89 -22.36 -2.63
CA GLY A 144 21.28 -22.78 -2.62
C GLY A 144 21.39 -24.14 -3.30
N GLY A 145 21.91 -24.16 -4.53
CA GLY A 145 22.33 -25.39 -5.18
C GLY A 145 23.57 -25.91 -4.49
N THR A 146 23.46 -27.04 -3.81
CA THR A 146 24.60 -27.88 -3.47
C THR A 146 24.75 -28.93 -4.57
N SER A 147 25.82 -28.79 -5.35
CA SER A 147 26.43 -29.89 -6.12
C SER A 147 27.11 -30.89 -5.18
#